data_AF-A0A3Q4N4W1-F1
#
_entry.id   AF-A0A3Q4N4W1-F1
#
_cell.length_a   1.000
_cell.length_b   1.000
_cell.length_c   1.000
_cell.angle_alpha   90.00
_cell.angle_beta   90.00
_cell.angle_gamma   90.00
#
_symmetry.space_group_name_H-M   'P 1'
#
loop_
_entity.id
_entity.type
_entity.pdbx_description
1 polymer ?
#
loop_
_entity_poly.entity_id
_entity_poly.type
_entity_poly.pdbx_seq_one_letter_code
_entity_poly.pdbx_strand_id
1 'polypeptide(L)'
;MDISTAVFNAARDGKLKLIQKLLSNKSPEELEALAEEKTQGGTPLLIASRYGHLEVVDYLLEHCKANVELGGSVNFDGETIEGAPPLWAASAAGHLLVVKTLLKHGASVNNATLTNSTPLRAACFDGHLEIVRYLVEHRADMEVANRHGHTCLMISCYKGHKEIAKFLLDRGADVNRKSVKGNTALHDCAESGSLDIMKMLLKCSARMERDGYGMTPLLAASVTGHTNIVEYLAHQPRTSREERIDALELLGATFVDKKRDLLGAMRYWRRAMELRQPGEKTGSLAKPPPGPPIPAYGCAQEVCTAEELEALITDPDEMRMQALLIRERILGPSHPDTSYYIRYRGAVYADSGNFERCISLWKYALDMQQSNLDPLSPMTASSFLSFAELFSFVLQDRAKGSLSTRITFHDLMTVLGKSVREVERAVAQRDNPPEAPQFTKALSIILHLIFLLEKLECSPEQEHQKKHTVYRLLKLNPRGRSGFTPLHMAVDKETTSVGRYPVGRFPSQAVAALLLECGADVDSRDCENNTPLHIAANNGCPEIMALLMKAGAHFDATNAQRKTAYELLDEHSSGHPALYPLNYVTLQCLAARAIEKHRLPYRGLISEEMEAFIELH
;
A
#
# COMPACT_ATOMS: atom_id res chain seq x y z
N MET A 1 15.13 25.28 24.83
CA MET A 1 13.97 24.89 24.02
C MET A 1 13.57 26.13 23.25
N ASP A 2 13.42 26.02 21.93
CA ASP A 2 13.01 27.14 21.09
C ASP A 2 11.65 27.69 21.55
N ILE A 3 11.45 29.01 21.43
CA ILE A 3 10.21 29.68 21.86
C ILE A 3 9.03 29.14 21.07
N SER A 4 9.19 28.91 19.77
CA SER A 4 8.17 28.35 18.88
C SER A 4 7.71 26.97 19.35
N THR A 5 8.68 26.09 19.65
CA THR A 5 8.41 24.75 20.20
C THR A 5 7.72 24.82 21.57
N ALA A 6 8.09 25.79 22.42
CA ALA A 6 7.46 25.97 23.72
C ALA A 6 6.01 26.46 23.61
N VAL A 7 5.73 27.41 22.70
CA VAL A 7 4.37 27.89 22.40
C VAL A 7 3.52 26.77 21.81
N PHE A 8 4.06 26.00 20.87
CA PHE A 8 3.37 24.85 20.29
C PHE A 8 2.99 23.80 21.35
N ASN A 9 3.94 23.40 22.19
CA ASN A 9 3.68 22.44 23.28
C ASN A 9 2.67 22.99 24.29
N ALA A 10 2.73 24.28 24.62
CA ALA A 10 1.77 24.91 25.51
C ALA A 10 0.36 24.97 24.89
N ALA A 11 0.26 25.22 23.57
CA ALA A 11 -1.00 25.20 22.84
C ALA A 11 -1.60 23.80 22.75
N ARG A 12 -0.77 22.78 22.50
CA ARG A 12 -1.17 21.36 22.52
C ARG A 12 -1.74 20.94 23.88
N ASP A 13 -1.13 21.41 24.95
CA ASP A 13 -1.49 21.03 26.33
C ASP A 13 -2.58 21.95 26.94
N GLY A 14 -3.07 22.97 26.21
CA GLY A 14 -4.11 23.89 26.71
C GLY A 14 -3.62 24.90 27.77
N LYS A 15 -2.32 25.17 27.84
CA LYS A 15 -1.70 26.00 28.91
C LYS A 15 -1.72 27.49 28.57
N LEU A 16 -2.91 28.11 28.55
CA LEU A 16 -3.08 29.53 28.17
C LEU A 16 -2.18 30.51 28.94
N LYS A 17 -2.09 30.38 30.27
CA LYS A 17 -1.24 31.26 31.10
C LYS A 17 0.24 31.21 30.72
N LEU A 18 0.72 30.03 30.29
CA LEU A 18 2.09 29.86 29.84
C LEU A 18 2.29 30.54 28.48
N ILE A 19 1.35 30.38 27.55
CA ILE A 19 1.37 31.06 26.25
C ILE A 19 1.42 32.58 26.44
N GLN A 20 0.53 33.14 27.27
CA GLN A 20 0.50 34.56 27.59
C GLN A 20 1.84 35.06 28.17
N LYS A 21 2.45 34.28 29.07
CA LYS A 21 3.77 34.63 29.63
C LYS A 21 4.87 34.61 28.57
N LEU A 22 4.90 33.58 27.72
CA LEU A 22 5.89 33.42 26.65
C LEU A 22 5.78 34.53 25.58
N LEU A 23 4.57 35.05 25.37
CA LEU A 23 4.26 36.02 24.31
C LEU A 23 4.15 37.48 24.81
N SER A 24 4.24 37.73 26.12
CA SER A 24 3.98 39.04 26.75
C SER A 24 4.82 40.23 26.25
N ASN A 25 6.04 39.99 25.76
CA ASN A 25 6.98 41.04 25.34
C ASN A 25 7.25 41.05 23.82
N LYS A 26 6.36 40.46 23.02
CA LYS A 26 6.53 40.28 21.57
C LYS A 26 5.78 41.33 20.77
N SER A 27 6.36 41.77 19.65
CA SER A 27 5.66 42.66 18.72
C SER A 27 4.50 41.91 18.03
N PRO A 28 3.48 42.61 17.51
CA PRO A 28 2.39 41.98 16.76
C PRO A 28 2.87 41.09 15.61
N GLU A 29 3.94 41.52 14.91
CA GLU A 29 4.55 40.78 13.80
C GLU A 29 5.23 39.49 14.29
N GLU A 30 5.92 39.54 15.44
CA GLU A 30 6.49 38.34 16.07
C GLU A 30 5.42 37.37 16.55
N LEU A 31 4.28 37.87 17.06
CA LEU A 31 3.16 37.05 17.50
C LEU A 31 2.54 36.28 16.34
N GLU A 32 2.34 36.96 15.20
CA GLU A 32 1.81 36.37 13.98
C GLU A 32 2.77 35.30 13.45
N ALA A 33 4.07 35.62 13.33
CA ALA A 33 5.08 34.67 12.88
C ALA A 33 5.14 33.41 13.77
N LEU A 34 5.11 33.57 15.10
CA LEU A 34 5.11 32.44 16.04
C LEU A 34 3.83 31.60 16.00
N ALA A 35 2.69 32.21 15.65
CA ALA A 35 1.43 31.51 15.50
C ALA A 35 1.34 30.71 14.19
N GLU A 36 2.09 31.11 13.17
CA GLU A 36 2.17 30.43 11.86
C GLU A 36 3.29 29.40 11.76
N GLU A 37 4.28 29.45 12.66
CA GLU A 37 5.42 28.53 12.66
C GLU A 37 4.98 27.08 12.91
N LYS A 38 5.44 26.16 12.05
CA LYS A 38 5.09 24.75 12.12
C LYS A 38 6.09 23.98 12.97
N THR A 39 5.62 23.39 14.05
CA THR A 39 6.39 22.43 14.87
C THR A 39 5.78 21.04 14.70
N GLN A 40 6.60 20.03 14.41
CA GLN A 40 6.13 18.66 14.12
C GLN A 40 5.06 18.61 13.01
N GLY A 41 5.15 19.51 12.04
CA GLY A 41 4.20 19.61 10.92
C GLY A 41 2.91 20.40 11.21
N GLY A 42 2.66 20.82 12.45
CA GLY A 42 1.44 21.56 12.82
C GLY A 42 1.69 22.96 13.41
N THR A 43 0.70 23.85 13.30
CA THR A 43 0.72 25.19 13.94
C THR A 43 0.14 25.12 15.36
N PRO A 44 0.46 26.09 16.24
CA PRO A 44 -0.19 26.22 17.56
C PRO A 44 -1.72 26.25 17.49
N LEU A 45 -2.31 26.92 16.49
CA LEU A 45 -3.77 26.97 16.31
C LEU A 45 -4.35 25.61 15.92
N LEU A 46 -3.69 24.90 14.99
CA LEU A 46 -4.12 23.58 14.54
C LEU A 46 -4.13 22.59 15.70
N ILE A 47 -3.06 22.55 16.50
CA ILE A 47 -2.95 21.59 17.59
C ILE A 47 -3.90 21.92 18.75
N ALA A 48 -4.09 23.21 19.07
CA ALA A 48 -5.10 23.63 20.05
C ALA A 48 -6.53 23.25 19.59
N SER A 49 -6.81 23.41 18.29
CA SER A 49 -8.10 23.05 17.70
C SER A 49 -8.36 21.54 17.71
N ARG A 50 -7.31 20.75 17.42
CA ARG A 50 -7.33 19.28 17.45
C ARG A 50 -7.65 18.71 18.84
N TYR A 51 -7.19 19.36 19.90
CA TYR A 51 -7.40 18.90 21.29
C TYR A 51 -8.52 19.64 22.03
N GLY A 52 -9.20 20.59 21.36
CA GLY A 52 -10.41 21.21 21.91
C GLY A 52 -10.17 22.33 22.92
N HIS A 53 -8.99 22.94 22.91
CA HIS A 53 -8.62 23.98 23.88
C HIS A 53 -9.20 25.34 23.49
N LEU A 54 -10.50 25.54 23.73
CA LEU A 54 -11.25 26.73 23.30
C LEU A 54 -10.58 28.05 23.69
N GLU A 55 -10.19 28.22 24.96
CA GLU A 55 -9.58 29.47 25.42
C GLU A 55 -8.24 29.78 24.74
N VAL A 56 -7.48 28.74 24.38
CA VAL A 56 -6.22 28.89 23.64
C VAL A 56 -6.52 29.26 22.18
N VAL A 57 -7.53 28.64 21.57
CA VAL A 57 -7.96 28.96 20.21
C VAL A 57 -8.42 30.43 20.14
N ASP A 58 -9.27 30.88 21.06
CA ASP A 58 -9.72 32.28 21.13
C ASP A 58 -8.52 33.23 21.28
N TYR A 59 -7.59 32.93 22.19
CA TYR A 59 -6.39 33.75 22.38
C TYR A 59 -5.52 33.83 21.12
N LEU A 60 -5.26 32.71 20.46
CA LEU A 60 -4.43 32.68 19.24
C LEU A 60 -5.08 33.46 18.08
N LEU A 61 -6.40 33.40 17.95
CA LEU A 61 -7.14 34.12 16.91
C LEU A 61 -7.24 35.62 17.20
N GLU A 62 -7.62 35.99 18.41
CA GLU A 62 -7.87 37.39 18.76
C GLU A 62 -6.59 38.19 18.95
N HIS A 63 -5.60 37.61 19.64
CA HIS A 63 -4.37 38.29 20.07
C HIS A 63 -3.18 38.03 19.16
N CYS A 64 -3.05 36.81 18.61
CA CYS A 64 -1.90 36.46 17.76
C CYS A 64 -2.21 36.53 16.26
N LYS A 65 -3.46 36.85 15.88
CA LYS A 65 -3.93 36.90 14.48
C LYS A 65 -3.60 35.63 13.68
N ALA A 66 -3.62 34.48 14.35
CA ALA A 66 -3.30 33.20 13.74
C ALA A 66 -4.18 32.93 12.52
N ASN A 67 -3.57 32.55 11.41
CA ASN A 67 -4.28 32.23 10.17
C ASN A 67 -5.10 30.93 10.32
N VAL A 68 -6.43 31.07 10.21
CA VAL A 68 -7.42 29.99 10.38
C VAL A 68 -7.37 28.92 9.29
N GLU A 69 -6.69 29.18 8.17
CA GLU A 69 -6.64 28.28 7.00
C GLU A 69 -5.37 27.42 6.94
N LEU A 70 -4.36 27.70 7.77
CA LEU A 70 -3.07 27.02 7.66
C LEU A 70 -3.18 25.54 7.98
N GLY A 71 -3.05 24.71 6.94
CA GLY A 71 -3.01 23.26 7.04
C GLY A 71 -1.70 22.74 7.62
N GLY A 72 -1.78 21.65 8.37
CA GLY A 72 -0.61 20.94 8.92
C GLY A 72 -0.87 19.46 9.11
N SER A 73 0.06 18.79 9.79
CA SER A 73 0.02 17.36 10.10
C SER A 73 -0.68 17.13 11.44
N VAL A 74 -1.68 16.25 11.48
CA VAL A 74 -2.39 15.85 12.71
C VAL A 74 -2.57 14.34 12.80
N ASN A 75 -2.55 13.80 14.02
CA ASN A 75 -2.69 12.37 14.24
C ASN A 75 -4.10 11.99 14.72
N PHE A 76 -4.68 10.97 14.09
CA PHE A 76 -5.93 10.30 14.48
C PHE A 76 -5.72 8.79 14.41
N ASP A 77 -6.01 8.07 15.50
CA ASP A 77 -5.90 6.60 15.56
C ASP A 77 -4.55 6.01 15.09
N GLY A 78 -3.46 6.74 15.29
CA GLY A 78 -2.11 6.34 14.87
C GLY A 78 -1.77 6.66 13.41
N GLU A 79 -2.70 7.22 12.65
CA GLU A 79 -2.48 7.72 11.28
C GLU A 79 -2.20 9.22 11.28
N THR A 80 -1.19 9.65 10.51
CA THR A 80 -0.90 11.08 10.28
C THR A 80 -1.64 11.57 9.05
N ILE A 81 -2.40 12.66 9.21
CA ILE A 81 -3.19 13.30 8.16
C ILE A 81 -2.54 14.62 7.80
N GLU A 82 -2.17 14.76 6.54
CA GLU A 82 -1.45 15.92 6.02
C GLU A 82 -2.38 17.00 5.45
N GLY A 83 -1.95 18.26 5.62
CA GLY A 83 -2.64 19.44 5.12
C GLY A 83 -4.00 19.69 5.78
N ALA A 84 -4.22 19.22 7.01
CA ALA A 84 -5.48 19.42 7.72
C ALA A 84 -5.56 20.85 8.30
N PRO A 85 -6.58 21.66 7.94
CA PRO A 85 -6.80 22.96 8.56
C PRO A 85 -7.40 22.81 9.98
N PRO A 86 -7.29 23.84 10.84
CA PRO A 86 -7.84 23.84 12.20
C PRO A 86 -9.31 23.43 12.28
N LEU A 87 -10.16 23.92 11.36
CA LEU A 87 -11.58 23.59 11.30
C LEU A 87 -11.83 22.11 11.04
N TRP A 88 -11.02 21.50 10.16
CA TRP A 88 -11.08 20.07 9.86
C TRP A 88 -10.71 19.25 11.10
N ALA A 89 -9.62 19.59 11.77
CA ALA A 89 -9.14 18.87 12.95
C ALA A 89 -10.12 18.95 14.13
N ALA A 90 -10.71 20.12 14.38
CA ALA A 90 -11.75 20.30 15.40
C ALA A 90 -13.04 19.51 15.07
N SER A 91 -13.41 19.45 13.79
CA SER A 91 -14.60 18.73 13.32
C SER A 91 -14.44 17.21 13.45
N ALA A 92 -13.28 16.68 13.08
CA ALA A 92 -12.94 15.27 13.27
C ALA A 92 -12.91 14.89 14.76
N ALA A 93 -12.32 15.73 15.61
CA ALA A 93 -12.18 15.47 17.03
C ALA A 93 -13.46 15.71 17.86
N GLY A 94 -14.55 16.22 17.26
CA GLY A 94 -15.82 16.41 17.97
C GLY A 94 -15.91 17.68 18.81
N HIS A 95 -15.05 18.68 18.57
CA HIS A 95 -14.99 19.91 19.38
C HIS A 95 -15.92 21.00 18.85
N LEU A 96 -17.23 20.85 19.09
CA LEU A 96 -18.25 21.76 18.56
C LEU A 96 -17.99 23.25 18.87
N LEU A 97 -17.61 23.59 20.11
CA LEU A 97 -17.37 24.99 20.48
C LEU A 97 -16.20 25.60 19.69
N VAL A 98 -15.13 24.83 19.47
CA VAL A 98 -14.00 25.25 18.64
C VAL A 98 -14.42 25.42 17.18
N VAL A 99 -15.23 24.51 16.64
CA VAL A 99 -15.81 24.64 15.29
C VAL A 99 -16.60 25.94 15.15
N LYS A 100 -17.43 26.29 16.14
CA LYS A 100 -18.19 27.55 16.15
C LYS A 100 -17.26 28.76 16.15
N THR A 101 -16.24 28.76 17.02
CA THR A 101 -15.25 29.84 17.11
C THR A 101 -14.48 30.03 15.79
N LEU A 102 -14.02 28.94 15.16
CA LEU A 102 -13.25 29.01 13.92
C LEU A 102 -14.09 29.58 12.77
N LEU A 103 -15.34 29.13 12.62
CA LEU A 103 -16.26 29.68 11.61
C LEU A 103 -16.60 31.14 11.87
N LYS A 104 -16.77 31.55 13.14
CA LYS A 104 -16.98 32.96 13.52
C LYS A 104 -15.79 33.84 13.11
N HIS A 105 -14.57 33.29 13.13
CA HIS A 105 -13.34 33.97 12.70
C HIS A 105 -13.02 33.79 11.21
N GLY A 106 -14.00 33.38 10.40
CA GLY A 106 -13.87 33.38 8.94
C GLY A 106 -13.24 32.13 8.34
N ALA A 107 -13.13 31.03 9.10
CA ALA A 107 -12.66 29.77 8.55
C ALA A 107 -13.55 29.30 7.38
N SER A 108 -12.93 28.88 6.28
CA SER A 108 -13.61 28.34 5.11
C SER A 108 -14.18 26.97 5.42
N VAL A 109 -15.51 26.88 5.42
CA VAL A 109 -16.25 25.65 5.79
C VAL A 109 -15.90 24.42 4.94
N ASN A 110 -15.41 24.64 3.72
CA ASN A 110 -15.06 23.60 2.75
C ASN A 110 -13.55 23.42 2.55
N ASN A 111 -12.69 24.12 3.31
CA ASN A 111 -11.24 23.92 3.20
C ASN A 111 -10.86 22.51 3.65
N ALA A 112 -10.17 21.78 2.77
CA ALA A 112 -10.02 20.34 2.86
C ALA A 112 -8.56 19.92 3.07
N THR A 113 -8.36 18.68 3.51
CA THR A 113 -7.04 18.06 3.58
C THR A 113 -6.44 17.79 2.19
N LEU A 114 -5.19 17.31 2.11
CA LEU A 114 -4.58 16.88 0.84
C LEU A 114 -5.32 15.73 0.14
N THR A 115 -6.18 15.00 0.87
CA THR A 115 -7.05 13.97 0.27
C THR A 115 -8.41 14.51 -0.15
N ASN A 116 -8.59 15.83 -0.17
CA ASN A 116 -9.84 16.53 -0.40
C ASN A 116 -10.94 16.15 0.60
N SER A 117 -10.57 15.83 1.85
CA SER A 117 -11.53 15.55 2.92
C SER A 117 -11.97 16.87 3.57
N THR A 118 -13.26 17.20 3.48
CA THR A 118 -13.83 18.42 4.10
C THR A 118 -14.06 18.26 5.61
N PRO A 119 -14.22 19.37 6.37
CA PRO A 119 -14.59 19.30 7.78
C PRO A 119 -15.92 18.57 8.00
N LEU A 120 -16.87 18.74 7.08
CA LEU A 120 -18.15 18.02 7.08
C LEU A 120 -17.94 16.51 6.95
N ARG A 121 -17.10 16.09 6.00
CA ARG A 121 -16.77 14.66 5.83
C ARG A 121 -16.09 14.09 7.07
N ALA A 122 -15.24 14.87 7.73
CA ALA A 122 -14.58 14.47 8.97
C ALA A 122 -15.58 14.26 10.12
N ALA A 123 -16.49 15.20 10.33
CA ALA A 123 -17.57 15.06 11.31
C ALA A 123 -18.50 13.86 11.01
N CYS A 124 -18.78 13.61 9.73
CA CYS A 124 -19.53 12.42 9.29
C CYS A 124 -18.78 11.11 9.51
N PHE A 125 -17.44 11.09 9.50
CA PHE A 125 -16.65 9.88 9.73
C PHE A 125 -16.77 9.41 11.19
N ASP A 126 -16.61 10.34 12.14
CA ASP A 126 -16.61 10.02 13.58
C ASP A 126 -17.99 10.12 14.26
N GLY A 127 -19.02 10.57 13.54
CA GLY A 127 -20.40 10.51 14.04
C GLY A 127 -20.85 11.76 14.81
N HIS A 128 -20.19 12.90 14.61
CA HIS A 128 -20.47 14.14 15.34
C HIS A 128 -21.66 14.91 14.76
N LEU A 129 -22.87 14.40 15.00
CA LEU A 129 -24.11 14.90 14.39
C LEU A 129 -24.36 16.40 14.60
N GLU A 130 -24.09 16.95 15.78
CA GLU A 130 -24.27 18.40 16.03
C GLU A 130 -23.29 19.26 15.21
N ILE A 131 -22.07 18.77 14.98
CA ILE A 131 -21.10 19.43 14.11
C ILE A 131 -21.57 19.34 12.66
N VAL A 132 -22.05 18.17 12.21
CA VAL A 132 -22.63 18.00 10.87
C VAL A 132 -23.76 19.00 10.64
N ARG A 133 -24.71 19.12 11.57
CA ARG A 133 -25.81 20.10 11.48
C ARG A 133 -25.27 21.52 11.33
N TYR A 134 -24.38 21.90 12.24
CA TYR A 134 -23.82 23.24 12.28
C TYR A 134 -23.07 23.59 10.98
N LEU A 135 -22.22 22.69 10.48
CA LEU A 135 -21.47 22.90 9.24
C LEU A 135 -22.41 23.07 8.04
N VAL A 136 -23.44 22.22 7.89
CA VAL A 136 -24.41 22.33 6.79
C VAL A 136 -25.22 23.63 6.88
N GLU A 137 -25.61 24.06 8.09
CA GLU A 137 -26.26 25.37 8.30
C GLU A 137 -25.35 26.55 7.95
N HIS A 138 -24.03 26.36 8.00
CA HIS A 138 -23.01 27.32 7.59
C HIS A 138 -22.49 27.08 6.18
N ARG A 139 -23.34 26.51 5.29
CA ARG A 139 -23.09 26.33 3.85
C ARG A 139 -21.95 25.36 3.51
N ALA A 140 -21.71 24.36 4.35
CA ALA A 140 -20.88 23.22 3.96
C ALA A 140 -21.51 22.50 2.75
N ASP A 141 -20.69 22.20 1.75
CA ASP A 141 -21.14 21.47 0.56
C ASP A 141 -21.10 19.96 0.84
N MET A 142 -22.26 19.31 0.83
CA MET A 142 -22.41 17.88 1.08
C MET A 142 -21.87 17.02 -0.07
N GLU A 143 -21.73 17.60 -1.26
CA GLU A 143 -21.39 16.93 -2.51
C GLU A 143 -19.89 16.95 -2.82
N VAL A 144 -19.10 17.72 -2.05
CA VAL A 144 -17.63 17.68 -2.10
C VAL A 144 -17.15 16.33 -1.58
N ALA A 145 -16.59 15.54 -2.48
CA ALA A 145 -16.06 14.22 -2.18
C ALA A 145 -14.54 14.26 -1.99
N ASN A 146 -14.00 13.26 -1.29
CA ASN A 146 -12.56 13.08 -1.23
C ASN A 146 -11.96 12.74 -2.61
N ARG A 147 -10.63 12.63 -2.72
CA ARG A 147 -9.90 12.29 -3.96
C ARG A 147 -10.32 10.98 -4.62
N HIS A 148 -11.04 10.11 -3.90
CA HIS A 148 -11.56 8.83 -4.40
C HIS A 148 -13.03 8.91 -4.78
N GLY A 149 -13.66 10.09 -4.72
CA GLY A 149 -15.08 10.29 -5.01
C GLY A 149 -16.02 9.84 -3.89
N HIS A 150 -15.52 9.56 -2.68
CA HIS A 150 -16.39 9.22 -1.54
C HIS A 150 -16.99 10.48 -0.89
N THR A 151 -18.32 10.54 -0.87
CA THR A 151 -19.12 11.66 -0.34
C THR A 151 -19.33 11.56 1.18
N CYS A 152 -19.91 12.62 1.76
CA CYS A 152 -20.33 12.64 3.17
C CYS A 152 -21.42 11.60 3.47
N LEU A 153 -22.36 11.39 2.53
CA LEU A 153 -23.41 10.37 2.68
C LEU A 153 -22.82 8.96 2.66
N MET A 154 -21.92 8.67 1.71
CA MET A 154 -21.20 7.39 1.60
C MET A 154 -20.51 7.00 2.90
N ILE A 155 -19.68 7.89 3.45
CA ILE A 155 -18.94 7.58 4.68
C ILE A 155 -19.86 7.41 5.91
N SER A 156 -20.97 8.17 5.97
CA SER A 156 -21.98 8.01 7.02
C SER A 156 -22.66 6.65 6.94
N CYS A 157 -22.91 6.15 5.73
CA CYS A 157 -23.46 4.82 5.48
C CYS A 157 -22.48 3.71 5.88
N TYR A 158 -21.21 3.85 5.51
CA TYR A 158 -20.15 2.88 5.83
C TYR A 158 -19.89 2.78 7.33
N LYS A 159 -19.91 3.91 8.05
CA LYS A 159 -19.71 3.95 9.50
C LYS A 159 -20.97 3.62 10.31
N GLY A 160 -22.12 3.46 9.64
CA GLY A 160 -23.39 3.11 10.30
C GLY A 160 -24.07 4.27 11.03
N HIS A 161 -23.72 5.52 10.73
CA HIS A 161 -24.26 6.72 11.39
C HIS A 161 -25.64 7.09 10.86
N LYS A 162 -26.66 6.34 11.29
CA LYS A 162 -28.04 6.45 10.80
C LYS A 162 -28.62 7.86 10.86
N GLU A 163 -28.46 8.56 11.98
CA GLU A 163 -29.03 9.91 12.14
C GLU A 163 -28.35 10.95 11.26
N ILE A 164 -27.04 10.80 11.01
CA ILE A 164 -26.30 11.66 10.07
C ILE A 164 -26.74 11.37 8.64
N ALA A 165 -26.80 10.09 8.23
CA ALA A 165 -27.24 9.72 6.90
C ALA A 165 -28.66 10.21 6.62
N LYS A 166 -29.58 10.07 7.59
CA LYS A 166 -30.93 10.61 7.52
C LYS A 166 -30.93 12.14 7.35
N PHE A 167 -30.17 12.85 8.18
CA PHE A 167 -30.05 14.30 8.09
C PHE A 167 -29.54 14.77 6.73
N LEU A 168 -28.51 14.12 6.18
CA LEU A 168 -27.96 14.46 4.86
C LEU A 168 -28.98 14.22 3.75
N LEU A 169 -29.73 13.11 3.81
CA LEU A 169 -30.82 12.82 2.87
C LEU A 169 -31.95 13.85 2.95
N ASP A 170 -32.36 14.22 4.17
CA ASP A 170 -33.39 15.24 4.41
C ASP A 170 -32.96 16.63 3.89
N ARG A 171 -31.64 16.89 3.83
CA ARG A 171 -31.04 18.11 3.26
C ARG A 171 -30.75 18.01 1.77
N GLY A 172 -31.10 16.92 1.11
CA GLY A 172 -31.03 16.77 -0.35
C GLY A 172 -29.70 16.23 -0.88
N ALA A 173 -28.91 15.51 -0.08
CA ALA A 173 -27.71 14.83 -0.57
C ALA A 173 -28.06 13.82 -1.68
N ASP A 174 -27.25 13.79 -2.75
CA ASP A 174 -27.49 12.89 -3.88
C ASP A 174 -27.16 11.44 -3.53
N VAL A 175 -28.22 10.64 -3.43
CA VAL A 175 -28.18 9.22 -3.06
C VAL A 175 -27.49 8.32 -4.10
N ASN A 176 -27.41 8.77 -5.36
CA ASN A 176 -26.90 7.98 -6.49
C ASN A 176 -25.50 8.40 -6.94
N ARG A 177 -24.80 9.25 -6.16
CA ARG A 177 -23.39 9.55 -6.41
C ARG A 177 -22.56 8.28 -6.48
N LYS A 178 -21.56 8.30 -7.37
CA LYS A 178 -20.58 7.23 -7.53
C LYS A 178 -19.19 7.73 -7.16
N SER A 179 -18.43 6.88 -6.47
CA SER A 179 -17.00 7.07 -6.29
C SER A 179 -16.25 6.87 -7.61
N VAL A 180 -14.94 7.14 -7.64
CA VAL A 180 -14.09 6.89 -8.81
C VAL A 180 -14.13 5.41 -9.22
N LYS A 181 -14.29 4.51 -8.25
CA LYS A 181 -14.43 3.07 -8.48
C LYS A 181 -15.88 2.60 -8.64
N GLY A 182 -16.84 3.52 -8.77
CA GLY A 182 -18.24 3.18 -8.96
C GLY A 182 -19.02 2.85 -7.68
N ASN A 183 -18.41 2.91 -6.48
CA ASN A 183 -19.11 2.63 -5.22
C ASN A 183 -20.21 3.67 -4.99
N THR A 184 -21.35 3.22 -4.47
CA THR A 184 -22.49 4.05 -4.07
C THR A 184 -22.74 3.93 -2.57
N ALA A 185 -23.56 4.82 -2.00
CA ALA A 185 -23.96 4.70 -0.59
C ALA A 185 -24.63 3.34 -0.25
N LEU A 186 -25.27 2.68 -1.23
CA LEU A 186 -25.79 1.32 -1.04
C LEU A 186 -24.69 0.27 -0.89
N HIS A 187 -23.56 0.41 -1.60
CA HIS A 187 -22.39 -0.44 -1.42
C HIS A 187 -21.81 -0.25 -0.01
N ASP A 188 -21.68 1.00 0.44
CA ASP A 188 -21.20 1.29 1.80
C ASP A 188 -22.12 0.69 2.89
N CYS A 189 -23.45 0.71 2.71
CA CYS A 189 -24.38 0.00 3.59
C CYS A 189 -24.20 -1.53 3.52
N ALA A 190 -23.98 -2.06 2.33
CA ALA A 190 -23.78 -3.49 2.12
C ALA A 190 -22.48 -4.00 2.74
N GLU A 191 -21.41 -3.20 2.69
CA GLU A 191 -20.09 -3.55 3.25
C GLU A 191 -20.02 -3.39 4.78
N SER A 192 -20.85 -2.51 5.35
CA SER A 192 -20.94 -2.27 6.79
C SER A 192 -22.03 -3.08 7.50
N GLY A 193 -22.97 -3.66 6.74
CA GLY A 193 -24.13 -4.36 7.31
C GLY A 193 -25.24 -3.42 7.81
N SER A 194 -25.21 -2.14 7.41
CA SER A 194 -26.13 -1.09 7.87
C SER A 194 -27.52 -1.17 7.22
N LEU A 195 -28.29 -2.19 7.57
CA LEU A 195 -29.59 -2.51 6.96
C LEU A 195 -30.62 -1.38 7.08
N ASP A 196 -30.67 -0.72 8.24
CA ASP A 196 -31.61 0.38 8.45
C ASP A 196 -31.34 1.56 7.52
N ILE A 197 -30.07 1.89 7.31
CA ILE A 197 -29.65 2.96 6.41
C ILE A 197 -29.95 2.56 4.96
N MET A 198 -29.65 1.32 4.58
CA MET A 198 -30.00 0.78 3.26
C MET A 198 -31.50 0.94 2.95
N LYS A 199 -32.37 0.61 3.92
CA LYS A 199 -33.83 0.81 3.77
C LYS A 199 -34.19 2.28 3.55
N MET A 200 -33.51 3.22 4.21
CA MET A 200 -33.72 4.66 3.99
C MET A 200 -33.29 5.07 2.59
N LEU A 201 -32.10 4.65 2.14
CA LEU A 201 -31.60 4.97 0.79
C LEU A 201 -32.55 4.46 -0.30
N LEU A 202 -33.04 3.23 -0.17
CA LEU A 202 -33.99 2.64 -1.14
C LEU A 202 -35.33 3.39 -1.17
N LYS A 203 -35.81 3.90 -0.03
CA LYS A 203 -36.99 4.79 0.02
C LYS A 203 -36.73 6.12 -0.70
N CYS A 204 -35.50 6.61 -0.65
CA CYS A 204 -35.04 7.78 -1.40
C CYS A 204 -34.68 7.45 -2.86
N SER A 205 -35.15 6.32 -3.41
CA SER A 205 -34.94 5.93 -4.81
C SER A 205 -33.48 5.72 -5.21
N ALA A 206 -32.65 5.23 -4.27
CA ALA A 206 -31.33 4.71 -4.58
C ALA A 206 -31.40 3.54 -5.57
N ARG A 207 -30.52 3.53 -6.56
CA ARG A 207 -30.43 2.49 -7.59
C ARG A 207 -29.37 1.45 -7.23
N MET A 208 -29.74 0.17 -7.33
CA MET A 208 -28.80 -0.95 -7.20
C MET A 208 -28.01 -1.07 -8.50
N GLU A 209 -26.85 -0.42 -8.55
CA GLU A 209 -25.96 -0.41 -9.72
C GLU A 209 -24.70 -1.24 -9.45
N ARG A 210 -23.98 -1.61 -10.51
CA ARG A 210 -22.67 -2.26 -10.39
C ARG A 210 -21.57 -1.22 -10.19
N ASP A 211 -20.62 -1.54 -9.32
CA ASP A 211 -19.37 -0.78 -9.16
C ASP A 211 -18.35 -1.12 -10.28
N GLY A 212 -17.14 -0.58 -10.18
CA GLY A 212 -16.05 -0.79 -11.12
C GLY A 212 -15.48 -2.22 -11.15
N TYR A 213 -15.79 -3.04 -10.15
CA TYR A 213 -15.49 -4.47 -10.13
C TYR A 213 -16.66 -5.32 -10.64
N GLY A 214 -17.77 -4.70 -11.06
CA GLY A 214 -18.98 -5.39 -11.47
C GLY A 214 -19.86 -5.85 -10.31
N MET A 215 -19.57 -5.41 -9.08
CA MET A 215 -20.28 -5.82 -7.87
C MET A 215 -21.56 -5.02 -7.71
N THR A 216 -22.67 -5.70 -7.42
CA THR A 216 -23.89 -5.04 -6.92
C THR A 216 -23.80 -4.90 -5.39
N PRO A 217 -24.61 -4.05 -4.75
CA PRO A 217 -24.70 -4.01 -3.28
C PRO A 217 -25.04 -5.38 -2.66
N LEU A 218 -25.81 -6.22 -3.37
CA LEU A 218 -26.11 -7.58 -2.92
C LEU A 218 -24.85 -8.46 -2.91
N LEU A 219 -24.06 -8.46 -4.00
CA LEU A 219 -22.81 -9.22 -4.04
C LEU A 219 -21.78 -8.70 -3.05
N ALA A 220 -21.69 -7.37 -2.87
CA ALA A 220 -20.81 -6.75 -1.88
C ALA A 220 -21.14 -7.24 -0.44
N ALA A 221 -22.43 -7.37 -0.10
CA ALA A 221 -22.86 -7.94 1.18
C ALA A 221 -22.50 -9.42 1.31
N SER A 222 -22.57 -10.20 0.23
CA SER A 222 -22.14 -11.60 0.22
C SER A 222 -20.64 -11.77 0.41
N VAL A 223 -19.82 -10.90 -0.19
CA VAL A 223 -18.36 -10.87 0.01
C VAL A 223 -18.00 -10.53 1.46
N THR A 224 -18.64 -9.51 2.03
CA THR A 224 -18.35 -9.08 3.41
C THR A 224 -18.94 -10.01 4.46
N GLY A 225 -20.00 -10.77 4.11
CA GLY A 225 -20.65 -11.77 4.95
C GLY A 225 -21.82 -11.24 5.78
N HIS A 226 -22.41 -10.11 5.36
CA HIS A 226 -23.52 -9.44 6.05
C HIS A 226 -24.86 -10.05 5.67
N THR A 227 -25.25 -11.10 6.40
CA THR A 227 -26.43 -11.92 6.13
C THR A 227 -27.73 -11.13 6.17
N ASN A 228 -27.86 -10.16 7.08
CA ASN A 228 -29.02 -9.28 7.20
C ASN A 228 -29.30 -8.49 5.91
N ILE A 229 -28.25 -8.03 5.22
CA ILE A 229 -28.36 -7.34 3.93
C ILE A 229 -28.72 -8.32 2.82
N VAL A 230 -28.03 -9.46 2.75
CA VAL A 230 -28.29 -10.49 1.73
C VAL A 230 -29.73 -10.98 1.81
N GLU A 231 -30.23 -11.30 3.00
CA GLU A 231 -31.61 -11.74 3.20
C GLU A 231 -32.60 -10.64 2.79
N TYR A 232 -32.34 -9.37 3.12
CA TYR A 232 -33.24 -8.29 2.74
C TYR A 232 -33.26 -8.04 1.23
N LEU A 233 -32.08 -7.98 0.60
CA LEU A 233 -31.95 -7.70 -0.83
C LEU A 233 -32.38 -8.88 -1.70
N ALA A 234 -32.19 -10.13 -1.26
CA ALA A 234 -32.63 -11.31 -1.99
C ALA A 234 -34.16 -11.40 -2.12
N HIS A 235 -34.92 -10.75 -1.23
CA HIS A 235 -36.38 -10.67 -1.33
C HIS A 235 -36.87 -9.42 -2.07
N GLN A 236 -35.97 -8.53 -2.54
CA GLN A 236 -36.38 -7.37 -3.30
C GLN A 236 -36.87 -7.77 -4.70
N PRO A 237 -37.99 -7.19 -5.18
CA PRO A 237 -38.55 -7.53 -6.49
C PRO A 237 -37.62 -7.17 -7.65
N ARG A 238 -36.70 -6.23 -7.45
CA ARG A 238 -35.73 -5.78 -8.47
C ARG A 238 -34.55 -6.72 -8.66
N THR A 239 -34.29 -7.62 -7.71
CA THR A 239 -33.17 -8.56 -7.78
C THR A 239 -33.59 -9.79 -8.58
N SER A 240 -32.85 -10.07 -9.65
CA SER A 240 -33.12 -11.23 -10.51
C SER A 240 -32.90 -12.55 -9.77
N ARG A 241 -33.48 -13.63 -10.30
CA ARG A 241 -33.30 -14.98 -9.74
C ARG A 241 -31.83 -15.41 -9.78
N GLU A 242 -31.12 -15.09 -10.87
CA GLU A 242 -29.69 -15.39 -11.04
C GLU A 242 -28.83 -14.66 -9.99
N GLU A 243 -29.04 -13.35 -9.81
CA GLU A 243 -28.29 -12.57 -8.80
C GLU A 243 -28.51 -13.08 -7.38
N ARG A 244 -29.71 -13.57 -7.05
CA ARG A 244 -29.99 -14.19 -5.74
C ARG A 244 -29.20 -15.48 -5.55
N ILE A 245 -29.15 -16.32 -6.58
CA ILE A 245 -28.42 -17.59 -6.56
C ILE A 245 -26.93 -17.30 -6.37
N ASP A 246 -26.35 -16.45 -7.21
CA ASP A 246 -24.93 -16.09 -7.11
C ASP A 246 -24.60 -15.45 -5.75
N ALA A 247 -25.47 -14.58 -5.24
CA ALA A 247 -25.28 -13.98 -3.92
C ALA A 247 -25.28 -15.01 -2.80
N LEU A 248 -26.16 -16.02 -2.83
CA LEU A 248 -26.22 -17.08 -1.83
C LEU A 248 -25.03 -18.04 -1.94
N GLU A 249 -24.63 -18.41 -3.16
CA GLU A 249 -23.45 -19.25 -3.41
C GLU A 249 -22.17 -18.57 -2.90
N LEU A 250 -22.00 -17.29 -3.24
CA LEU A 250 -20.88 -16.48 -2.79
C LEU A 250 -20.91 -16.24 -1.27
N LEU A 251 -22.09 -16.03 -0.68
CA LEU A 251 -22.22 -15.92 0.78
C LEU A 251 -21.80 -17.23 1.45
N GLY A 252 -22.16 -18.38 0.89
CA GLY A 252 -21.69 -19.68 1.36
C GLY A 252 -20.17 -19.81 1.29
N ALA A 253 -19.55 -19.39 0.18
CA ALA A 253 -18.09 -19.34 0.06
C ALA A 253 -17.44 -18.41 1.11
N THR A 254 -18.06 -17.27 1.42
CA THR A 254 -17.60 -16.37 2.51
C THR A 254 -17.73 -17.02 3.88
N PHE A 255 -18.76 -17.84 4.11
CA PHE A 255 -18.92 -18.60 5.35
C PHE A 255 -17.81 -19.65 5.53
N VAL A 256 -17.39 -20.32 4.44
CA VAL A 256 -16.26 -21.26 4.47
C VAL A 256 -14.94 -20.55 4.82
N ASP A 257 -14.60 -19.48 4.09
CA ASP A 257 -13.25 -18.90 4.19
C ASP A 257 -13.11 -17.88 5.32
N LYS A 258 -14.10 -17.00 5.49
CA LYS A 258 -14.05 -15.88 6.44
C LYS A 258 -14.62 -16.26 7.80
N LYS A 259 -15.80 -16.89 7.83
CA LYS A 259 -16.49 -17.24 9.08
C LYS A 259 -16.07 -18.59 9.66
N ARG A 260 -15.41 -19.44 8.85
CA ARG A 260 -15.04 -20.82 9.19
C ARG A 260 -16.25 -21.65 9.64
N ASP A 261 -17.42 -21.37 9.07
CA ASP A 261 -18.70 -22.03 9.36
C ASP A 261 -19.16 -22.83 8.14
N LEU A 262 -18.75 -24.10 8.10
CA LEU A 262 -19.09 -25.02 7.01
C LEU A 262 -20.59 -25.35 6.98
N LEU A 263 -21.23 -25.51 8.14
CA LEU A 263 -22.65 -25.83 8.22
C LEU A 263 -23.52 -24.67 7.74
N GLY A 264 -23.14 -23.43 8.08
CA GLY A 264 -23.77 -22.23 7.54
C GLY A 264 -23.61 -22.12 6.03
N ALA A 265 -22.41 -22.41 5.50
CA ALA A 265 -22.17 -22.44 4.05
C ALA A 265 -23.10 -23.43 3.33
N MET A 266 -23.22 -24.65 3.86
CA MET A 266 -24.10 -25.69 3.32
C MET A 266 -25.56 -25.25 3.24
N ARG A 267 -26.06 -24.54 4.27
CA ARG A 267 -27.44 -24.02 4.26
C ARG A 267 -27.68 -23.06 3.10
N TYR A 268 -26.73 -22.16 2.84
CA TYR A 268 -26.85 -21.20 1.74
C TYR A 268 -26.70 -21.86 0.38
N TRP A 269 -25.77 -22.80 0.22
CA TRP A 269 -25.62 -23.58 -1.01
C TRP A 269 -26.84 -24.43 -1.32
N ARG A 270 -27.45 -25.06 -0.31
CA ARG A 270 -28.70 -25.83 -0.48
C ARG A 270 -29.84 -24.93 -0.97
N ARG A 271 -30.01 -23.77 -0.34
CA ARG A 271 -31.03 -22.79 -0.76
C ARG A 271 -30.78 -22.26 -2.17
N ALA A 272 -29.52 -22.02 -2.55
CA ALA A 272 -29.18 -21.63 -3.91
C ALA A 272 -29.50 -22.74 -4.93
N MET A 273 -29.23 -24.00 -4.56
CA MET A 273 -29.53 -25.17 -5.40
C MET A 273 -31.04 -25.36 -5.59
N GLU A 274 -31.83 -25.20 -4.54
CA GLU A 274 -33.31 -25.18 -4.61
C GLU A 274 -33.79 -24.06 -5.53
N LEU A 275 -33.18 -22.87 -5.44
CA LEU A 275 -33.49 -21.75 -6.33
C LEU A 275 -33.04 -22.00 -7.77
N ARG A 276 -32.18 -22.97 -8.09
CA ARG A 276 -31.81 -23.36 -9.46
C ARG A 276 -32.83 -24.32 -10.09
N GLN A 277 -33.51 -25.13 -9.29
CA GLN A 277 -34.51 -26.10 -9.77
C GLN A 277 -35.71 -25.42 -10.44
N PRO A 278 -36.34 -26.03 -11.45
CA PRO A 278 -37.48 -25.42 -12.16
C PRO A 278 -38.62 -25.10 -11.18
N GLY A 279 -39.12 -23.87 -11.23
CA GLY A 279 -40.36 -23.48 -10.56
C GLY A 279 -41.54 -23.70 -11.51
N GLU A 280 -42.77 -23.78 -10.99
CA GLU A 280 -44.00 -24.04 -11.78
C GLU A 280 -44.19 -23.13 -13.02
N LYS A 281 -43.50 -21.99 -13.10
CA LYS A 281 -43.57 -21.02 -14.22
C LYS A 281 -42.22 -20.56 -14.80
N THR A 282 -41.09 -21.08 -14.32
CA THR A 282 -39.74 -20.62 -14.74
C THR A 282 -38.80 -21.79 -14.94
N GLY A 283 -38.09 -21.81 -16.08
CA GLY A 283 -37.13 -22.86 -16.42
C GLY A 283 -36.01 -23.07 -15.39
N SER A 284 -35.30 -24.19 -15.53
CA SER A 284 -34.12 -24.52 -14.71
C SER A 284 -32.95 -23.58 -15.03
N LEU A 285 -32.20 -23.16 -14.01
CA LEU A 285 -30.98 -22.36 -14.15
C LEU A 285 -29.76 -23.22 -13.84
N ALA A 286 -29.26 -23.92 -14.85
CA ALA A 286 -28.05 -24.72 -14.75
C ALA A 286 -26.84 -23.85 -14.39
N LYS A 287 -25.87 -24.43 -13.69
CA LYS A 287 -24.56 -23.80 -13.53
C LYS A 287 -23.88 -23.63 -14.90
N PRO A 288 -23.06 -22.58 -15.09
CA PRO A 288 -22.22 -22.47 -16.27
C PRO A 288 -21.37 -23.75 -16.45
N PRO A 289 -21.03 -24.13 -17.70
CA PRO A 289 -20.20 -25.30 -17.94
C PRO A 289 -18.84 -25.13 -17.23
N PRO A 290 -18.29 -26.21 -16.65
CA PRO A 290 -17.02 -26.14 -15.94
C PRO A 290 -15.91 -25.68 -16.90
N GLY A 291 -15.08 -24.76 -16.42
CA GLY A 291 -13.87 -24.34 -17.12
C GLY A 291 -12.81 -25.45 -17.18
N PRO A 292 -11.62 -25.18 -17.75
CA PRO A 292 -10.52 -26.13 -17.73
C PRO A 292 -10.17 -26.52 -16.28
N PRO A 293 -9.81 -27.79 -16.01
CA PRO A 293 -9.49 -28.23 -14.66
C PRO A 293 -8.30 -27.44 -14.12
N ILE A 294 -8.41 -26.94 -12.89
CA ILE A 294 -7.38 -26.14 -12.23
C ILE A 294 -6.55 -27.07 -11.33
N PRO A 295 -5.27 -27.38 -11.68
CA PRO A 295 -4.46 -28.31 -10.88
C PRO A 295 -4.23 -27.83 -9.44
N ALA A 296 -4.15 -26.51 -9.23
CA ALA A 296 -4.01 -25.93 -7.90
C ALA A 296 -5.21 -26.21 -6.97
N TYR A 297 -6.39 -26.47 -7.55
CA TYR A 297 -7.61 -26.85 -6.84
C TYR A 297 -7.81 -28.37 -6.78
N GLY A 298 -6.78 -29.16 -7.12
CA GLY A 298 -6.91 -30.62 -7.20
C GLY A 298 -7.84 -31.07 -8.33
N CYS A 299 -8.06 -30.22 -9.35
CA CYS A 299 -9.02 -30.45 -10.43
C CYS A 299 -10.48 -30.61 -9.95
N ALA A 300 -10.81 -30.06 -8.79
CA ALA A 300 -12.18 -29.99 -8.29
C ALA A 300 -13.13 -29.30 -9.28
N GLN A 301 -14.41 -29.71 -9.25
CA GLN A 301 -15.49 -29.13 -10.06
C GLN A 301 -16.65 -28.73 -9.16
N GLU A 302 -17.38 -27.69 -9.55
CA GLU A 302 -18.52 -27.23 -8.76
C GLU A 302 -19.62 -28.28 -8.67
N VAL A 303 -20.12 -28.52 -7.46
CA VAL A 303 -21.28 -29.39 -7.26
C VAL A 303 -22.49 -28.87 -8.01
N CYS A 304 -23.18 -29.76 -8.72
CA CYS A 304 -24.31 -29.45 -9.61
C CYS A 304 -25.62 -30.06 -9.12
N THR A 305 -25.57 -31.06 -8.23
CA THR A 305 -26.76 -31.74 -7.70
C THR A 305 -26.88 -31.62 -6.19
N ALA A 306 -28.08 -31.91 -5.66
CA ALA A 306 -28.31 -31.94 -4.23
C ALA A 306 -27.58 -33.13 -3.57
N GLU A 307 -27.48 -34.28 -4.25
CA GLU A 307 -26.77 -35.44 -3.73
C GLU A 307 -25.26 -35.18 -3.58
N GLU A 308 -24.64 -34.54 -4.57
CA GLU A 308 -23.23 -34.12 -4.52
C GLU A 308 -22.99 -33.12 -3.38
N LEU A 309 -23.93 -32.20 -3.18
CA LEU A 309 -23.87 -31.22 -2.09
C LEU A 309 -23.89 -31.93 -0.72
N GLU A 310 -24.80 -32.88 -0.47
CA GLU A 310 -24.83 -33.60 0.81
C GLU A 310 -23.54 -34.41 1.08
N ALA A 311 -22.90 -34.91 0.03
CA ALA A 311 -21.62 -35.62 0.15
C ALA A 311 -20.47 -34.71 0.63
N LEU A 312 -20.53 -33.40 0.40
CA LEU A 312 -19.47 -32.46 0.82
C LEU A 312 -19.29 -32.36 2.34
N ILE A 313 -20.31 -32.68 3.13
CA ILE A 313 -20.25 -32.51 4.60
C ILE A 313 -19.16 -33.40 5.22
N THR A 314 -18.85 -34.53 4.59
CA THR A 314 -17.82 -35.45 5.08
C THR A 314 -16.40 -35.07 4.62
N ASP A 315 -16.26 -34.13 3.68
CA ASP A 315 -14.98 -33.67 3.15
C ASP A 315 -14.82 -32.14 3.27
N PRO A 316 -14.24 -31.67 4.39
CA PRO A 316 -13.95 -30.25 4.59
C PRO A 316 -12.93 -29.68 3.58
N ASP A 317 -12.10 -30.50 2.94
CA ASP A 317 -11.12 -30.02 1.96
C ASP A 317 -11.80 -29.69 0.64
N GLU A 318 -12.69 -30.57 0.19
CA GLU A 318 -13.49 -30.36 -1.01
C GLU A 318 -14.38 -29.12 -0.85
N MET A 319 -15.04 -28.94 0.32
CA MET A 319 -15.80 -27.72 0.61
C MET A 319 -14.98 -26.43 0.43
N ARG A 320 -13.69 -26.46 0.75
CA ARG A 320 -12.81 -25.30 0.57
C ARG A 320 -12.51 -25.06 -0.90
N MET A 321 -12.35 -26.11 -1.70
CA MET A 321 -12.17 -25.98 -3.15
C MET A 321 -13.44 -25.45 -3.82
N GLN A 322 -14.62 -25.90 -3.38
CA GLN A 322 -15.90 -25.36 -3.82
C GLN A 322 -16.00 -23.84 -3.57
N ALA A 323 -15.57 -23.37 -2.39
CA ALA A 323 -15.57 -21.94 -2.08
C ALA A 323 -14.65 -21.11 -3.02
N LEU A 324 -13.50 -21.66 -3.42
CA LEU A 324 -12.60 -21.02 -4.37
C LEU A 324 -13.21 -20.97 -5.79
N LEU A 325 -13.75 -22.10 -6.27
CA LEU A 325 -14.40 -22.20 -7.57
C LEU A 325 -15.57 -21.22 -7.70
N ILE A 326 -16.47 -21.19 -6.71
CA ILE A 326 -17.62 -20.28 -6.67
C ILE A 326 -17.15 -18.83 -6.72
N ARG A 327 -16.12 -18.49 -5.95
CA ARG A 327 -15.61 -17.12 -5.88
C ARG A 327 -14.99 -16.69 -7.20
N GLU A 328 -14.18 -17.54 -7.82
CA GLU A 328 -13.59 -17.25 -9.12
C GLU A 328 -14.64 -17.11 -10.22
N ARG A 329 -15.68 -17.94 -10.23
CA ARG A 329 -16.79 -17.84 -11.18
C ARG A 329 -17.57 -16.53 -11.04
N ILE A 330 -17.92 -16.15 -9.81
CA ILE A 330 -18.83 -15.02 -9.56
C ILE A 330 -18.10 -13.68 -9.57
N LEU A 331 -16.93 -13.60 -8.92
CA LEU A 331 -16.16 -12.35 -8.84
C LEU A 331 -15.19 -12.16 -10.01
N GLY A 332 -14.78 -13.25 -10.65
CA GLY A 332 -13.75 -13.22 -11.67
C GLY A 332 -12.33 -13.07 -11.12
N PRO A 333 -11.32 -13.19 -12.01
CA PRO A 333 -9.91 -13.17 -11.63
C PRO A 333 -9.35 -11.77 -11.33
N SER A 334 -10.04 -10.71 -11.76
CA SER A 334 -9.63 -9.31 -11.52
C SER A 334 -10.05 -8.78 -10.15
N HIS A 335 -11.07 -9.39 -9.52
CA HIS A 335 -11.54 -8.95 -8.21
C HIS A 335 -10.51 -9.28 -7.11
N PRO A 336 -10.18 -8.34 -6.20
CA PRO A 336 -9.14 -8.53 -5.20
C PRO A 336 -9.30 -9.77 -4.32
N ASP A 337 -10.53 -10.01 -3.86
CA ASP A 337 -10.87 -11.13 -2.96
C ASP A 337 -10.61 -12.51 -3.57
N THR A 338 -10.69 -12.68 -4.89
CA THR A 338 -10.43 -13.97 -5.54
C THR A 338 -8.99 -14.40 -5.26
N SER A 339 -8.01 -13.56 -5.64
CA SER A 339 -6.59 -13.85 -5.37
C SER A 339 -6.27 -13.87 -3.87
N TYR A 340 -6.95 -13.04 -3.07
CA TYR A 340 -6.74 -12.99 -1.61
C TYR A 340 -7.13 -14.31 -0.95
N TYR A 341 -8.33 -14.85 -1.24
CA TYR A 341 -8.79 -16.09 -0.61
C TYR A 341 -8.04 -17.32 -1.08
N ILE A 342 -7.56 -17.34 -2.33
CA ILE A 342 -6.62 -18.37 -2.80
C ILE A 342 -5.33 -18.33 -1.97
N ARG A 343 -4.76 -17.14 -1.76
CA ARG A 343 -3.55 -16.99 -0.93
C ARG A 343 -3.81 -17.33 0.53
N TYR A 344 -4.90 -16.86 1.10
CA TYR A 344 -5.30 -17.18 2.47
C TYR A 344 -5.43 -18.70 2.67
N ARG A 345 -6.08 -19.40 1.72
CA ARG A 345 -6.19 -20.86 1.77
C ARG A 345 -4.82 -21.53 1.71
N GLY A 346 -3.93 -21.04 0.85
CA GLY A 346 -2.53 -21.49 0.82
C GLY A 346 -1.83 -21.32 2.17
N ALA A 347 -2.00 -20.17 2.83
CA ALA A 347 -1.43 -19.93 4.15
C ALA A 347 -1.95 -20.92 5.21
N VAL A 348 -3.25 -21.24 5.21
CA VAL A 348 -3.84 -22.24 6.10
C VAL A 348 -3.23 -23.63 5.88
N TYR A 349 -2.91 -24.00 4.64
CA TYR A 349 -2.19 -25.25 4.36
C TYR A 349 -0.74 -25.20 4.86
N ALA A 350 -0.05 -24.06 4.71
CA ALA A 350 1.30 -23.88 5.24
C ALA A 350 1.34 -23.98 6.78
N ASP A 351 0.36 -23.40 7.47
CA ASP A 351 0.21 -23.52 8.93
C ASP A 351 0.01 -24.99 9.38
N SER A 352 -0.56 -25.82 8.50
CA SER A 352 -0.73 -27.26 8.70
C SER A 352 0.48 -28.09 8.25
N GLY A 353 1.57 -27.44 7.82
CA GLY A 353 2.79 -28.08 7.31
C GLY A 353 2.76 -28.50 5.84
N ASN A 354 1.66 -28.26 5.11
CA ASN A 354 1.53 -28.60 3.70
C ASN A 354 1.98 -27.43 2.79
N PHE A 355 3.29 -27.24 2.70
CA PHE A 355 3.89 -26.16 1.90
C PHE A 355 3.70 -26.35 0.39
N GLU A 356 3.65 -27.59 -0.11
CA GLU A 356 3.44 -27.86 -1.54
C GLU A 356 2.08 -27.34 -2.03
N ARG A 357 1.00 -27.63 -1.29
CA ARG A 357 -0.34 -27.05 -1.57
C ARG A 357 -0.32 -25.53 -1.51
N CYS A 358 0.35 -24.96 -0.50
CA CYS A 358 0.48 -23.51 -0.35
C CYS A 358 1.12 -22.87 -1.60
N ILE A 359 2.29 -23.38 -2.00
CA ILE A 359 3.05 -22.87 -3.14
C ILE A 359 2.24 -23.04 -4.44
N SER A 360 1.55 -24.16 -4.63
CA SER A 360 0.69 -24.40 -5.80
C SER A 360 -0.44 -23.38 -5.91
N LEU A 361 -1.19 -23.15 -4.82
CA LEU A 361 -2.26 -22.15 -4.77
C LEU A 361 -1.73 -20.73 -4.97
N TRP A 362 -0.63 -20.38 -4.34
CA TRP A 362 -0.05 -19.04 -4.47
C TRP A 362 0.51 -18.80 -5.88
N LYS A 363 1.11 -19.81 -6.53
CA LYS A 363 1.58 -19.71 -7.92
C LYS A 363 0.39 -19.44 -8.84
N TYR A 364 -0.71 -20.16 -8.65
CA TYR A 364 -1.94 -19.93 -9.41
C TYR A 364 -2.52 -18.53 -9.18
N ALA A 365 -2.60 -18.07 -7.92
CA ALA A 365 -3.05 -16.71 -7.61
C ALA A 365 -2.15 -15.64 -8.25
N LEU A 366 -0.84 -15.88 -8.29
CA LEU A 366 0.13 -14.97 -8.90
C LEU A 366 -0.02 -14.93 -10.43
N ASP A 367 -0.24 -16.07 -11.07
CA ASP A 367 -0.54 -16.15 -12.51
C ASP A 367 -1.82 -15.41 -12.88
N MET A 368 -2.85 -15.58 -12.05
CA MET A 368 -4.11 -14.85 -12.17
C MET A 368 -3.88 -13.32 -12.09
N GLN A 369 -3.10 -12.86 -11.11
CA GLN A 369 -2.79 -11.44 -10.94
C GLN A 369 -1.97 -10.87 -12.10
N GLN A 370 -0.90 -11.54 -12.54
CA GLN A 370 -0.09 -11.06 -13.67
C GLN A 370 -0.86 -11.02 -14.99
N SER A 371 -1.90 -11.85 -15.12
CA SER A 371 -2.72 -11.88 -16.34
C SER A 371 -3.82 -10.82 -16.36
N ASN A 372 -4.30 -10.39 -15.20
CA ASN A 372 -5.51 -9.55 -15.08
C ASN A 372 -5.28 -8.18 -14.45
N LEU A 373 -4.12 -7.93 -13.85
CA LEU A 373 -3.78 -6.66 -13.21
C LEU A 373 -2.67 -5.93 -13.96
N ASP A 374 -2.66 -4.61 -13.81
CA ASP A 374 -1.59 -3.75 -14.28
C ASP A 374 -0.24 -4.13 -13.65
N PRO A 375 0.87 -3.93 -14.38
CA PRO A 375 2.20 -4.21 -13.87
C PRO A 375 2.48 -3.47 -12.57
N LEU A 376 3.18 -4.14 -11.64
CA LEU A 376 3.55 -3.59 -10.32
C LEU A 376 2.35 -3.20 -9.44
N SER A 377 1.16 -3.74 -9.71
CA SER A 377 0.03 -3.63 -8.82
C SER A 377 0.43 -3.97 -7.37
N PRO A 378 0.01 -3.16 -6.37
CA PRO A 378 0.31 -3.41 -4.96
C PRO A 378 -0.07 -4.81 -4.49
N MET A 379 -1.11 -5.40 -5.09
CA MET A 379 -1.54 -6.77 -4.82
C MET A 379 -0.52 -7.82 -5.27
N THR A 380 0.03 -7.65 -6.48
CA THR A 380 1.05 -8.54 -7.04
C THR A 380 2.33 -8.42 -6.22
N ALA A 381 2.74 -7.19 -5.88
CA ALA A 381 3.90 -6.93 -5.01
C ALA A 381 3.74 -7.57 -3.62
N SER A 382 2.55 -7.46 -3.01
CA SER A 382 2.25 -8.14 -1.75
C SER A 382 2.37 -9.65 -1.86
N SER A 383 1.97 -10.24 -2.99
CA SER A 383 2.04 -11.69 -3.18
C SER A 383 3.49 -12.17 -3.31
N PHE A 384 4.35 -11.44 -4.03
CA PHE A 384 5.78 -11.72 -4.09
C PHE A 384 6.46 -11.60 -2.71
N LEU A 385 6.10 -10.59 -1.94
CA LEU A 385 6.63 -10.42 -0.58
C LEU A 385 6.23 -11.61 0.31
N SER A 386 4.96 -12.04 0.27
CA SER A 386 4.51 -13.23 1.02
C SER A 386 5.30 -14.49 0.64
N PHE A 387 5.60 -14.69 -0.65
CA PHE A 387 6.49 -15.77 -1.08
C PHE A 387 7.88 -15.66 -0.45
N ALA A 388 8.49 -14.46 -0.49
CA ALA A 388 9.82 -14.23 0.07
C ALA A 388 9.84 -14.48 1.60
N GLU A 389 8.81 -14.06 2.32
CA GLU A 389 8.62 -14.33 3.76
C GLU A 389 8.48 -15.82 4.04
N LEU A 390 7.61 -16.53 3.29
CA LEU A 390 7.43 -17.98 3.41
C LEU A 390 8.74 -18.73 3.16
N PHE A 391 9.46 -18.36 2.10
CA PHE A 391 10.72 -19.00 1.75
C PHE A 391 11.81 -18.76 2.80
N SER A 392 11.91 -17.53 3.33
CA SER A 392 12.83 -17.23 4.42
C SER A 392 12.51 -18.03 5.69
N PHE A 393 11.23 -18.12 6.06
CA PHE A 393 10.79 -18.89 7.22
C PHE A 393 11.20 -20.37 7.12
N VAL A 394 10.88 -21.03 6.01
CA VAL A 394 11.19 -22.45 5.80
C VAL A 394 12.71 -22.71 5.71
N LEU A 395 13.47 -21.81 5.09
CA LEU A 395 14.94 -21.94 5.02
C LEU A 395 15.61 -21.76 6.38
N GLN A 396 15.11 -20.86 7.23
CA GLN A 396 15.60 -20.68 8.59
C GLN A 396 15.26 -21.87 9.50
N ASP A 397 14.07 -22.46 9.36
CA ASP A 397 13.65 -23.60 10.18
C ASP A 397 14.33 -24.91 9.76
N ARG A 398 14.69 -25.04 8.48
CA ARG A 398 15.56 -26.14 8.01
C ARG A 398 16.92 -26.14 8.73
N ALA A 399 17.48 -24.97 9.03
CA ALA A 399 18.73 -24.88 9.81
C ALA A 399 18.58 -25.40 11.25
N LYS A 400 17.33 -25.53 11.75
CA LYS A 400 16.99 -26.06 13.08
C LYS A 400 16.57 -27.54 13.07
N GLY A 401 16.48 -28.17 11.90
CA GLY A 401 16.27 -29.62 11.76
C GLY A 401 14.82 -30.12 11.95
N SER A 402 13.80 -29.25 11.89
CA SER A 402 12.44 -29.57 12.34
C SER A 402 11.41 -29.96 11.26
N LEU A 403 11.68 -29.78 9.96
CA LEU A 403 10.70 -29.99 8.88
C LEU A 403 11.20 -30.95 7.77
N SER A 404 10.32 -31.86 7.33
CA SER A 404 10.58 -32.83 6.25
C SER A 404 10.41 -32.24 4.84
N THR A 405 9.70 -31.12 4.69
CA THR A 405 9.37 -30.53 3.38
C THR A 405 10.47 -29.58 2.92
N ARG A 406 10.93 -29.72 1.66
CA ARG A 406 12.03 -28.94 1.09
C ARG A 406 11.50 -27.94 0.06
N ILE A 407 11.77 -26.65 0.25
CA ILE A 407 11.68 -25.69 -0.86
C ILE A 407 12.76 -26.04 -1.88
N THR A 408 12.37 -26.14 -3.14
CA THR A 408 13.30 -26.42 -4.22
C THR A 408 13.84 -25.14 -4.85
N PHE A 409 15.02 -25.24 -5.47
CA PHE A 409 15.53 -24.16 -6.34
C PHE A 409 14.47 -23.75 -7.38
N HIS A 410 13.75 -24.71 -7.94
CA HIS A 410 12.72 -24.47 -8.96
C HIS A 410 11.58 -23.56 -8.45
N ASP A 411 11.13 -23.74 -7.21
CA ASP A 411 10.08 -22.91 -6.62
C ASP A 411 10.50 -21.46 -6.50
N LEU A 412 11.68 -21.22 -5.94
CA LEU A 412 12.21 -19.89 -5.71
C LEU A 412 12.58 -19.19 -7.03
N MET A 413 13.17 -19.94 -7.96
CA MET A 413 13.50 -19.48 -9.30
C MET A 413 12.25 -19.12 -10.12
N THR A 414 11.14 -19.86 -9.97
CA THR A 414 9.86 -19.55 -10.63
C THR A 414 9.32 -18.19 -10.15
N VAL A 415 9.34 -17.96 -8.84
CA VAL A 415 8.87 -16.69 -8.26
C VAL A 415 9.80 -15.54 -8.67
N LEU A 416 11.13 -15.74 -8.64
CA LEU A 416 12.09 -14.75 -9.12
C LEU A 416 11.82 -14.40 -10.59
N GLY A 417 11.67 -15.40 -11.47
CA GLY A 417 11.38 -15.17 -12.89
C GLY A 417 10.09 -14.39 -13.12
N LYS A 418 9.02 -14.69 -12.36
CA LYS A 418 7.76 -13.94 -12.41
C LYS A 418 7.93 -12.50 -11.91
N SER A 419 8.75 -12.27 -10.88
CA SER A 419 9.01 -10.92 -10.35
C SER A 419 9.82 -10.06 -11.31
N VAL A 420 10.81 -10.62 -12.01
CA VAL A 420 11.54 -9.92 -13.08
C VAL A 420 10.61 -9.61 -14.25
N ARG A 421 9.71 -10.54 -14.61
CA ARG A 421 8.70 -10.31 -15.65
C ARG A 421 7.77 -9.13 -15.31
N GLU A 422 7.45 -8.88 -14.04
CA GLU A 422 6.69 -7.67 -13.67
C GLU A 422 7.44 -6.39 -13.99
N VAL A 423 8.75 -6.36 -13.71
CA VAL A 423 9.60 -5.21 -14.03
C VAL A 423 9.69 -5.04 -15.56
N GLU A 424 9.84 -6.13 -16.31
CA GLU A 424 9.81 -6.11 -17.78
C GLU A 424 8.48 -5.55 -18.31
N ARG A 425 7.33 -6.00 -17.77
CA ARG A 425 6.00 -5.49 -18.15
C ARG A 425 5.86 -4.00 -17.85
N ALA A 426 6.36 -3.54 -16.70
CA ALA A 426 6.29 -2.13 -16.30
C ALA A 426 7.17 -1.23 -17.17
N VAL A 427 8.42 -1.65 -17.46
CA VAL A 427 9.33 -0.90 -18.33
C VAL A 427 8.83 -0.86 -19.78
N ALA A 428 8.07 -1.86 -20.22
CA ALA A 428 7.44 -1.87 -21.54
C ALA A 428 6.28 -0.86 -21.69
N GLN A 429 5.67 -0.40 -20.59
CA GLN A 429 4.60 0.59 -20.62
C GLN A 429 5.17 2.00 -20.80
N ARG A 430 5.08 2.54 -22.03
CA ARG A 430 5.62 3.88 -22.36
C ARG A 430 4.73 5.03 -21.89
N ASP A 431 3.43 4.81 -21.81
CA ASP A 431 2.44 5.88 -21.59
C ASP A 431 2.14 6.15 -20.11
N ASN A 432 2.53 5.23 -19.21
CA ASN A 432 2.30 5.37 -17.78
C ASN A 432 3.52 4.82 -17.00
N PRO A 433 4.55 5.64 -16.74
CA PRO A 433 5.72 5.19 -16.02
C PRO A 433 5.34 4.77 -14.60
N PRO A 434 5.95 3.69 -14.08
CA PRO A 434 5.59 3.18 -12.77
C PRO A 434 5.92 4.18 -11.66
N GLU A 435 5.05 4.29 -10.66
CA GLU A 435 5.32 5.12 -9.49
C GLU A 435 6.61 4.66 -8.80
N ALA A 436 7.53 5.59 -8.56
CA ALA A 436 8.84 5.29 -8.00
C ALA A 436 8.79 4.43 -6.70
N PRO A 437 7.86 4.65 -5.74
CA PRO A 437 7.76 3.79 -4.56
C PRO A 437 7.38 2.33 -4.88
N GLN A 438 6.46 2.12 -5.80
CA GLN A 438 6.01 0.78 -6.19
C GLN A 438 7.13 0.03 -6.91
N PHE A 439 7.81 0.72 -7.82
CA PHE A 439 8.96 0.18 -8.54
C PHE A 439 10.11 -0.19 -7.59
N THR A 440 10.44 0.70 -6.65
CA THR A 440 11.47 0.44 -5.62
C THR A 440 11.13 -0.77 -4.77
N LYS A 441 9.86 -0.90 -4.35
CA LYS A 441 9.42 -2.05 -3.57
C LYS A 441 9.58 -3.36 -4.34
N ALA A 442 9.24 -3.37 -5.64
CA ALA A 442 9.43 -4.55 -6.48
C ALA A 442 10.91 -4.95 -6.62
N LEU A 443 11.80 -3.98 -6.85
CA LEU A 443 13.24 -4.22 -6.89
C LEU A 443 13.78 -4.76 -5.56
N SER A 444 13.35 -4.18 -4.43
CA SER A 444 13.72 -4.67 -3.10
C SER A 444 13.29 -6.12 -2.91
N ILE A 445 12.05 -6.50 -3.26
CA ILE A 445 11.58 -7.89 -3.16
C ILE A 445 12.42 -8.83 -4.05
N ILE A 446 12.78 -8.40 -5.26
CA ILE A 446 13.65 -9.18 -6.15
C ILE A 446 15.02 -9.44 -5.51
N LEU A 447 15.65 -8.42 -4.93
CA LEU A 447 16.93 -8.57 -4.23
C LEU A 447 16.83 -9.54 -3.05
N HIS A 448 15.72 -9.53 -2.33
CA HIS A 448 15.47 -10.51 -1.27
C HIS A 448 15.31 -11.94 -1.80
N LEU A 449 14.63 -12.13 -2.93
CA LEU A 449 14.53 -13.46 -3.57
C LEU A 449 15.91 -13.93 -4.03
N ILE A 450 16.73 -13.05 -4.59
CA ILE A 450 18.13 -13.34 -4.94
C ILE A 450 18.93 -13.72 -3.70
N PHE A 451 18.80 -12.97 -2.61
CA PHE A 451 19.44 -13.26 -1.33
C PHE A 451 19.07 -14.65 -0.79
N LEU A 452 17.83 -15.10 -0.98
CA LEU A 452 17.41 -16.44 -0.59
C LEU A 452 17.97 -17.53 -1.53
N LEU A 453 18.10 -17.26 -2.83
CA LEU A 453 18.76 -18.18 -3.77
C LEU A 453 20.23 -18.41 -3.42
N GLU A 454 20.96 -17.37 -2.98
CA GLU A 454 22.36 -17.49 -2.55
C GLU A 454 22.57 -18.44 -1.35
N LYS A 455 21.49 -18.78 -0.63
CA LYS A 455 21.53 -19.74 0.47
C LYS A 455 21.32 -21.19 0.03
N LEU A 456 21.01 -21.42 -1.25
CA LEU A 456 20.80 -22.75 -1.82
C LEU A 456 22.04 -23.24 -2.55
N GLU A 457 22.38 -24.51 -2.36
CA GLU A 457 23.36 -25.19 -3.21
C GLU A 457 22.78 -25.35 -4.61
N CYS A 458 23.47 -24.80 -5.60
CA CYS A 458 23.03 -24.80 -7.00
C CYS A 458 23.99 -25.64 -7.86
N SER A 459 23.44 -26.40 -8.81
CA SER A 459 24.24 -27.00 -9.90
C SER A 459 24.74 -25.91 -10.86
N PRO A 460 25.76 -26.18 -11.71
CA PRO A 460 26.22 -25.22 -12.71
C PRO A 460 25.11 -24.71 -13.64
N GLU A 461 24.15 -25.56 -14.00
CA GLU A 461 22.99 -25.20 -14.83
C GLU A 461 22.02 -24.28 -14.09
N GLN A 462 21.76 -24.56 -12.81
CA GLN A 462 20.93 -23.73 -11.95
C GLN A 462 21.57 -22.36 -11.71
N GLU A 463 22.88 -22.34 -11.51
CA GLU A 463 23.67 -21.11 -11.37
C GLU A 463 23.60 -20.25 -12.63
N HIS A 464 23.71 -20.87 -13.81
CA HIS A 464 23.53 -20.18 -15.09
C HIS A 464 22.12 -19.60 -15.23
N GLN A 465 21.07 -20.36 -14.89
CA GLN A 465 19.68 -19.89 -14.95
C GLN A 465 19.43 -18.68 -14.03
N LYS A 466 19.99 -18.71 -12.81
CA LYS A 466 19.96 -17.60 -11.86
C LYS A 466 20.64 -16.36 -12.45
N LYS A 467 21.89 -16.48 -12.91
CA LYS A 467 22.66 -15.38 -13.51
C LYS A 467 21.98 -14.80 -14.75
N HIS A 468 21.45 -15.64 -15.64
CA HIS A 468 20.71 -15.18 -16.82
C HIS A 468 19.47 -14.35 -16.46
N THR A 469 18.76 -14.72 -15.39
CA THR A 469 17.57 -13.98 -14.94
C THR A 469 17.93 -12.64 -14.29
N VAL A 470 19.02 -12.60 -13.52
CA VAL A 470 19.57 -11.35 -12.98
C VAL A 470 20.07 -10.44 -14.10
N TYR A 471 20.76 -10.98 -15.10
CA TYR A 471 21.19 -10.23 -16.28
C TYR A 471 20.01 -9.61 -17.04
N ARG A 472 18.90 -10.36 -17.22
CA ARG A 472 17.67 -9.82 -17.83
C ARG A 472 17.14 -8.61 -17.08
N LEU A 473 17.12 -8.67 -15.74
CA LEU A 473 16.73 -7.53 -14.91
C LEU A 473 17.66 -6.33 -15.12
N LEU A 474 18.98 -6.55 -15.04
CA LEU A 474 19.98 -5.49 -15.14
C LEU A 474 19.99 -4.81 -16.52
N LYS A 475 19.74 -5.58 -17.59
CA LYS A 475 19.64 -5.07 -18.96
C LYS A 475 18.55 -4.01 -19.14
N LEU A 476 17.53 -4.00 -18.27
CA LEU A 476 16.47 -2.98 -18.29
C LEU A 476 16.94 -1.63 -17.70
N ASN A 477 18.13 -1.57 -17.10
CA ASN A 477 18.63 -0.43 -16.32
C ASN A 477 17.59 0.10 -15.31
N PRO A 478 17.03 -0.76 -14.44
CA PRO A 478 15.93 -0.37 -13.57
C PRO A 478 16.41 0.62 -12.50
N ARG A 479 15.64 1.69 -12.29
CA ARG A 479 15.93 2.72 -11.29
C ARG A 479 14.76 2.91 -10.35
N GLY A 480 15.02 2.70 -9.06
CA GLY A 480 14.07 2.95 -7.99
C GLY A 480 14.02 4.43 -7.58
N ARG A 481 13.59 4.65 -6.35
CA ARG A 481 13.52 5.95 -5.70
C ARG A 481 14.91 6.58 -5.69
N SER A 482 14.96 7.89 -5.89
CA SER A 482 16.22 8.64 -5.94
C SER A 482 17.20 8.16 -7.01
N GLY A 483 16.74 7.41 -8.02
CA GLY A 483 17.60 6.91 -9.09
C GLY A 483 18.42 5.66 -8.72
N PHE A 484 18.18 5.03 -7.57
CA PHE A 484 18.93 3.87 -7.08
C PHE A 484 18.82 2.69 -8.06
N THR A 485 19.98 2.15 -8.47
CA THR A 485 20.04 0.88 -9.22
C THR A 485 19.96 -0.31 -8.26
N PRO A 486 19.74 -1.55 -8.75
CA PRO A 486 19.79 -2.74 -7.90
C PRO A 486 21.09 -2.88 -7.10
N LEU A 487 22.21 -2.39 -7.64
CA LEU A 487 23.50 -2.40 -6.96
C LEU A 487 23.55 -1.39 -5.80
N HIS A 488 23.00 -0.18 -5.97
CA HIS A 488 22.85 0.78 -4.85
C HIS A 488 22.02 0.16 -3.72
N MET A 489 20.89 -0.47 -4.08
CA MET A 489 20.00 -1.08 -3.11
C MET A 489 20.66 -2.28 -2.40
N ALA A 490 21.44 -3.10 -3.10
CA ALA A 490 22.14 -4.24 -2.50
C ALA A 490 23.20 -3.84 -1.45
N VAL A 491 23.71 -2.61 -1.53
CA VAL A 491 24.69 -2.04 -0.59
C VAL A 491 24.08 -1.02 0.38
N ASP A 492 22.75 -0.90 0.39
CA ASP A 492 22.02 0.01 1.25
C ASP A 492 21.32 -0.71 2.42
N LYS A 493 21.40 -0.15 3.63
CA LYS A 493 20.78 -0.74 4.82
C LYS A 493 19.26 -0.64 4.81
N GLU A 494 18.70 0.41 4.22
CA GLU A 494 17.24 0.63 4.18
C GLU A 494 16.52 -0.41 3.31
N THR A 495 17.25 -1.04 2.38
CA THR A 495 16.72 -2.15 1.57
C THR A 495 16.24 -3.32 2.43
N THR A 496 16.80 -3.53 3.63
CA THR A 496 16.37 -4.60 4.57
C THR A 496 14.89 -4.52 4.92
N SER A 497 14.32 -3.31 4.98
CA SER A 497 12.96 -3.06 5.48
C SER A 497 11.92 -3.12 4.36
N VAL A 498 11.66 -4.33 3.83
CA VAL A 498 10.68 -4.53 2.73
C VAL A 498 9.27 -4.93 3.20
N GLY A 499 9.16 -5.45 4.42
CA GLY A 499 7.93 -6.00 5.00
C GLY A 499 7.96 -5.97 6.52
N ARG A 500 6.95 -6.60 7.14
CA ARG A 500 6.88 -6.69 8.61
C ARG A 500 7.98 -7.61 9.16
N TYR A 501 8.32 -8.65 8.41
CA TYR A 501 9.31 -9.64 8.80
C TYR A 501 10.58 -9.49 7.95
N PRO A 502 11.78 -9.50 8.56
CA PRO A 502 13.02 -9.41 7.82
C PRO A 502 13.23 -10.69 7.00
N VAL A 503 13.26 -10.55 5.67
CA VAL A 503 13.52 -11.67 4.75
C VAL A 503 15.01 -11.92 4.61
N GLY A 504 15.77 -10.84 4.37
CA GLY A 504 17.21 -10.85 4.14
C GLY A 504 17.84 -9.58 4.73
N ARG A 505 19.15 -9.61 4.95
CA ARG A 505 19.88 -8.50 5.57
C ARG A 505 20.73 -7.81 4.51
N PHE A 506 20.53 -6.51 4.36
CA PHE A 506 21.34 -5.63 3.52
C PHE A 506 22.08 -4.61 4.41
N PRO A 507 23.29 -4.15 4.03
CA PRO A 507 24.06 -4.48 2.82
C PRO A 507 24.45 -5.96 2.70
N SER A 508 24.42 -6.52 1.48
CA SER A 508 24.72 -7.94 1.24
C SER A 508 25.84 -8.12 0.23
N GLN A 509 27.00 -8.60 0.69
CA GLN A 509 28.16 -8.85 -0.16
C GLN A 509 27.88 -9.91 -1.24
N ALA A 510 27.17 -10.99 -0.89
CA ALA A 510 26.84 -12.07 -1.84
C ALA A 510 25.94 -11.57 -2.98
N VAL A 511 24.89 -10.80 -2.65
CA VAL A 511 24.00 -10.22 -3.66
C VAL A 511 24.75 -9.19 -4.52
N ALA A 512 25.56 -8.31 -3.91
CA ALA A 512 26.36 -7.34 -4.64
C ALA A 512 27.35 -8.04 -5.61
N ALA A 513 28.01 -9.11 -5.18
CA ALA A 513 28.91 -9.89 -6.02
C ALA A 513 28.17 -10.50 -7.23
N LEU A 514 27.02 -11.12 -7.01
CA LEU A 514 26.21 -11.69 -8.08
C LEU A 514 25.76 -10.62 -9.09
N LEU A 515 25.33 -9.45 -8.62
CA LEU A 515 24.92 -8.35 -9.49
C LEU A 515 26.09 -7.87 -10.36
N LEU A 516 27.28 -7.72 -9.78
CA LEU A 516 28.51 -7.34 -10.52
C LEU A 516 28.89 -8.41 -11.55
N GLU A 517 28.87 -9.68 -11.18
CA GLU A 517 29.11 -10.79 -12.12
C GLU A 517 28.11 -10.82 -13.28
N CYS A 518 26.89 -10.34 -13.05
CA CYS A 518 25.84 -10.23 -14.07
C CYS A 518 25.89 -8.90 -14.85
N GLY A 519 26.91 -8.07 -14.66
CA GLY A 519 27.13 -6.85 -15.44
C GLY A 519 26.44 -5.60 -14.88
N ALA A 520 26.21 -5.51 -13.57
CA ALA A 520 25.78 -4.26 -12.95
C ALA A 520 26.87 -3.19 -13.08
N ASP A 521 26.46 -1.98 -13.49
CA ASP A 521 27.36 -0.83 -13.59
C ASP A 521 27.76 -0.35 -12.19
N VAL A 522 29.06 -0.53 -11.91
CA VAL A 522 29.69 -0.27 -10.61
C VAL A 522 29.77 1.23 -10.28
N ASP A 523 29.77 2.10 -11.30
CA ASP A 523 29.85 3.56 -11.15
C ASP A 523 28.56 4.26 -11.57
N SER A 524 27.45 3.50 -11.66
CA SER A 524 26.12 4.06 -11.85
C SER A 524 25.83 5.12 -10.79
N ARG A 525 25.13 6.20 -11.17
CA ARG A 525 24.87 7.34 -10.27
C ARG A 525 23.41 7.50 -9.91
N ASP A 526 23.12 7.78 -8.65
CA ASP A 526 21.80 8.17 -8.16
C ASP A 526 21.49 9.66 -8.46
N CYS A 527 20.36 10.20 -7.95
CA CYS A 527 19.98 11.59 -8.17
C CYS A 527 20.84 12.61 -7.41
N GLU A 528 21.60 12.18 -6.40
CA GLU A 528 22.58 12.98 -5.65
C GLU A 528 24.02 12.72 -6.13
N ASN A 529 24.16 12.10 -7.31
CA ASN A 529 25.43 11.73 -7.91
C ASN A 529 26.26 10.74 -7.06
N ASN A 530 25.67 10.06 -6.08
CA ASN A 530 26.33 8.99 -5.35
C ASN A 530 26.45 7.75 -6.25
N THR A 531 27.59 7.08 -6.16
CA THR A 531 27.80 5.72 -6.69
C THR A 531 27.50 4.67 -5.62
N PRO A 532 27.34 3.37 -5.96
CA PRO A 532 27.23 2.30 -4.96
C PRO A 532 28.38 2.32 -3.93
N LEU A 533 29.58 2.78 -4.32
CA LEU A 533 30.71 2.92 -3.41
C LEU A 533 30.46 3.96 -2.30
N HIS A 534 29.80 5.08 -2.63
CA HIS A 534 29.41 6.10 -1.66
C HIS A 534 28.37 5.56 -0.67
N ILE A 535 27.37 4.81 -1.16
CA ILE A 535 26.34 4.21 -0.31
C ILE A 535 26.95 3.16 0.63
N ALA A 536 27.86 2.32 0.12
CA ALA A 536 28.56 1.33 0.94
C ALA A 536 29.44 1.98 2.03
N ALA A 537 30.08 3.11 1.71
CA ALA A 537 30.87 3.91 2.66
C ALA A 537 30.00 4.50 3.77
N ASN A 538 28.89 5.14 3.41
CA ASN A 538 27.94 5.75 4.37
C ASN A 538 27.28 4.71 5.29
N ASN A 539 27.21 3.45 4.87
CA ASN A 539 26.75 2.32 5.68
C ASN A 539 27.88 1.60 6.43
N GLY A 540 29.13 2.08 6.36
CA GLY A 540 30.27 1.54 7.11
C GLY A 540 30.66 0.12 6.72
N CYS A 541 30.56 -0.24 5.44
CA CYS A 541 30.76 -1.62 4.95
C CYS A 541 32.05 -1.78 4.12
N PRO A 542 33.26 -1.82 4.74
CA PRO A 542 34.54 -1.82 4.02
C PRO A 542 34.77 -3.06 3.14
N GLU A 543 34.19 -4.21 3.49
CA GLU A 543 34.29 -5.44 2.71
C GLU A 543 33.57 -5.33 1.35
N ILE A 544 32.39 -4.69 1.36
CA ILE A 544 31.62 -4.43 0.15
C ILE A 544 32.31 -3.34 -0.69
N MET A 545 32.90 -2.33 -0.05
CA MET A 545 33.72 -1.34 -0.77
C MET A 545 34.91 -2.00 -1.48
N ALA A 546 35.61 -2.92 -0.81
CA ALA A 546 36.71 -3.67 -1.42
C ALA A 546 36.23 -4.52 -2.63
N LEU A 547 35.05 -5.13 -2.52
CA LEU A 547 34.43 -5.85 -3.63
C LEU A 547 34.12 -4.94 -4.83
N LEU A 548 33.51 -3.77 -4.58
CA LEU A 548 33.19 -2.79 -5.63
C LEU A 548 34.45 -2.29 -6.33
N MET A 549 35.49 -1.94 -5.58
CA MET A 549 36.77 -1.51 -6.16
C MET A 549 37.45 -2.62 -6.97
N LYS A 550 37.39 -3.88 -6.49
CA LYS A 550 37.89 -5.03 -7.27
C LYS A 550 37.13 -5.21 -8.58
N ALA A 551 35.85 -4.85 -8.62
CA ALA A 551 35.02 -4.85 -9.81
C ALA A 551 35.18 -3.60 -10.70
N GLY A 552 36.06 -2.66 -10.32
CA GLY A 552 36.42 -1.49 -11.12
C GLY A 552 35.80 -0.17 -10.67
N ALA A 553 35.17 -0.08 -9.49
CA ALA A 553 34.63 1.17 -8.98
C ALA A 553 35.69 2.28 -8.91
N HIS A 554 35.36 3.46 -9.42
CA HIS A 554 36.23 4.61 -9.31
C HIS A 554 36.26 5.15 -7.87
N PHE A 555 37.43 5.02 -7.23
CA PHE A 555 37.62 5.38 -5.82
C PHE A 555 37.42 6.87 -5.53
N ASP A 556 37.74 7.72 -6.51
CA ASP A 556 37.71 9.17 -6.42
C ASP A 556 36.53 9.80 -7.16
N ALA A 557 35.53 8.99 -7.52
CA ALA A 557 34.23 9.49 -7.90
C ALA A 557 33.69 10.42 -6.80
N THR A 558 33.13 11.57 -7.19
CA THR A 558 32.53 12.50 -6.23
C THR A 558 31.02 12.58 -6.35
N ASN A 559 30.35 12.71 -5.19
CA ASN A 559 28.91 12.95 -5.17
C ASN A 559 28.56 14.44 -5.41
N ALA A 560 27.28 14.81 -5.35
CA ALA A 560 26.82 16.18 -5.60
C ALA A 560 27.41 17.20 -4.60
N GLN A 561 27.85 16.76 -3.43
CA GLN A 561 28.55 17.58 -2.43
C GLN A 561 30.07 17.59 -2.62
N ARG A 562 30.58 17.03 -3.72
CA ARG A 562 32.00 16.89 -4.05
C ARG A 562 32.79 16.08 -3.03
N LYS A 563 32.13 15.13 -2.36
CA LYS A 563 32.76 14.22 -1.42
C LYS A 563 33.04 12.90 -2.11
N THR A 564 34.21 12.34 -1.85
CA THR A 564 34.55 10.97 -2.26
C THR A 564 33.95 9.95 -1.29
N ALA A 565 33.80 8.70 -1.72
CA ALA A 565 33.38 7.63 -0.82
C ALA A 565 34.31 7.46 0.40
N TYR A 566 35.62 7.74 0.26
CA TYR A 566 36.56 7.68 1.37
C TYR A 566 36.30 8.75 2.45
N GLU A 567 35.87 9.94 2.05
CA GLU A 567 35.54 11.03 2.97
C GLU A 567 34.20 10.80 3.69
N LEU A 568 33.37 9.89 3.20
CA LEU A 568 32.12 9.48 3.84
C LEU A 568 32.30 8.31 4.83
N LEU A 569 33.47 7.67 4.86
CA LEU A 569 33.77 6.60 5.82
C LEU A 569 33.99 7.17 7.22
N ASP A 570 33.29 6.62 8.21
CA ASP A 570 33.54 6.90 9.63
C ASP A 570 35.00 6.60 10.02
N GLU A 571 35.57 7.38 10.95
CA GLU A 571 36.98 7.29 11.39
C GLU A 571 37.37 5.88 11.88
N HIS A 572 36.43 5.09 12.37
CA HIS A 572 36.66 3.70 12.81
C HIS A 572 36.84 2.70 11.67
N SER A 573 36.38 3.02 10.46
CA SER A 573 36.43 2.16 9.27
C SER A 573 37.52 2.59 8.27
N SER A 574 38.12 3.77 8.45
CA SER A 574 39.13 4.37 7.55
C SER A 574 40.49 3.66 7.55
N GLY A 575 40.74 2.75 8.50
CA GLY A 575 41.99 1.98 8.66
C GLY A 575 42.02 0.61 7.99
N HIS A 576 40.99 0.26 7.20
CA HIS A 576 40.92 -1.07 6.58
C HIS A 576 42.00 -1.23 5.48
N PRO A 577 42.89 -2.24 5.54
CA PRO A 577 44.04 -2.36 4.63
C PRO A 577 43.69 -2.46 3.14
N ALA A 578 42.48 -2.92 2.83
CA ALA A 578 41.99 -3.02 1.46
C ALA A 578 41.54 -1.67 0.85
N LEU A 579 41.49 -0.58 1.63
CA LEU A 579 40.94 0.72 1.20
C LEU A 579 42.02 1.81 1.03
N TYR A 580 43.31 1.45 1.00
CA TYR A 580 44.37 2.43 0.83
C TYR A 580 44.26 3.15 -0.52
N PRO A 581 44.09 4.49 -0.54
CA PRO A 581 43.87 5.27 -1.77
C PRO A 581 44.94 5.06 -2.85
N LEU A 582 46.20 4.87 -2.43
CA LEU A 582 47.35 4.68 -3.33
C LEU A 582 47.23 3.45 -4.25
N ASN A 583 46.40 2.48 -3.88
CA ASN A 583 46.22 1.26 -4.67
C ASN A 583 45.24 1.43 -5.84
N TYR A 584 44.44 2.51 -5.84
CA TYR A 584 43.30 2.66 -6.76
C TYR A 584 43.30 3.99 -7.53
N VAL A 585 44.07 4.99 -7.08
CA VAL A 585 44.20 6.26 -7.81
C VAL A 585 45.09 6.07 -9.04
N THR A 586 44.51 6.24 -10.23
CA THR A 586 45.23 6.15 -11.51
C THR A 586 45.81 7.50 -11.94
N LEU A 587 46.68 7.51 -12.96
CA LEU A 587 47.14 8.77 -13.58
C LEU A 587 45.98 9.53 -14.26
N GLN A 588 45.00 8.81 -14.81
CA GLN A 588 43.82 9.41 -15.43
C GLN A 588 42.98 10.15 -14.38
N CYS A 589 42.76 9.53 -13.22
CA CYS A 589 42.13 10.12 -12.03
C CYS A 589 42.82 11.44 -11.61
N LEU A 590 44.15 11.43 -11.50
CA LEU A 590 44.93 12.64 -11.17
C LEU A 590 44.80 13.74 -12.22
N ALA A 591 44.77 13.37 -13.51
CA ALA A 591 44.60 14.30 -14.61
C ALA A 591 43.19 14.93 -14.63
N ALA A 592 42.13 14.14 -14.43
CA ALA A 592 40.76 14.62 -14.31
C ALA A 592 40.62 15.63 -13.18
N ARG A 593 41.16 15.31 -11.99
CA ARG A 593 41.19 16.23 -10.84
C ARG A 593 41.94 17.53 -11.13
N ALA A 594 43.04 17.47 -11.88
CA ALA A 594 43.78 18.67 -12.26
C ALA A 594 42.97 19.55 -13.23
N ILE A 595 42.29 18.94 -14.19
CA ILE A 595 41.39 19.62 -15.15
C ILE A 595 40.26 20.33 -14.39
N GLU A 596 39.58 19.62 -13.49
CA GLU A 596 38.54 20.14 -12.59
C GLU A 596 39.06 21.31 -11.72
N LYS A 597 40.16 21.07 -10.99
CA LYS A 597 40.77 22.03 -10.06
C LYS A 597 41.18 23.32 -10.76
N HIS A 598 41.71 23.23 -11.97
CA HIS A 598 42.17 24.37 -12.75
C HIS A 598 41.12 24.90 -13.74
N ARG A 599 39.90 24.33 -13.74
CA ARG A 599 38.79 24.68 -14.63
C ARG A 599 39.20 24.74 -16.11
N LEU A 600 40.01 23.77 -16.53
CA LEU A 600 40.48 23.72 -17.91
C LEU A 600 39.30 23.37 -18.83
N PRO A 601 39.15 24.02 -20.01
CA PRO A 601 38.12 23.64 -20.96
C PRO A 601 38.44 22.28 -21.57
N TYR A 602 37.49 21.35 -21.53
CA TYR A 602 37.65 20.01 -22.09
C TYR A 602 36.47 19.53 -22.94
N ARG A 603 35.26 20.10 -22.76
CA ARG A 603 34.05 19.75 -23.50
C ARG A 603 34.18 20.06 -25.00
N GLY A 604 33.86 19.10 -25.86
CA GLY A 604 34.01 19.13 -27.32
C GLY A 604 35.47 19.05 -27.81
N LEU A 605 36.45 18.92 -26.90
CA LEU A 605 37.89 18.90 -27.24
C LEU A 605 38.53 17.51 -27.10
N ILE A 606 37.87 16.61 -26.39
CA ILE A 606 38.30 15.23 -26.15
C ILE A 606 37.15 14.28 -26.51
N SER A 607 37.37 12.96 -26.42
CA SER A 607 36.30 12.00 -26.67
C SER A 607 35.21 12.07 -25.60
N GLU A 608 33.96 11.78 -25.96
CA GLU A 608 32.83 11.72 -25.03
C GLU A 608 33.10 10.81 -23.82
N GLU A 609 33.84 9.71 -24.02
CA GLU A 609 34.27 8.81 -22.94
C GLU A 609 35.20 9.50 -21.92
N MET A 610 36.13 10.33 -22.40
CA MET A 610 37.03 11.09 -21.51
C MET A 610 36.31 12.26 -20.84
N GLU A 611 35.33 12.87 -21.50
CA GLU A 611 34.47 13.87 -20.87
C GLU A 611 33.67 13.27 -19.71
N ALA A 612 33.02 12.13 -19.94
CA ALA A 612 32.27 11.41 -18.90
C ALA A 612 33.17 10.98 -17.73
N PHE A 613 34.42 10.60 -18.02
CA PHE A 613 35.41 10.29 -16.99
C PHE A 613 35.82 11.53 -16.17
N ILE A 614 36.00 12.70 -16.81
CA ILE A 614 36.30 13.94 -16.08
C ILE A 614 35.09 14.37 -15.25
N GLU A 615 33.87 14.26 -15.78
CA GLU A 615 32.61 14.54 -15.06
C GLU A 615 32.33 13.56 -13.91
N LEU A 616 33.17 12.53 -13.72
CA LEU A 616 33.13 11.62 -12.57
C LEU A 616 33.90 12.14 -11.36
N HIS A 617 34.84 13.04 -11.56
CA HIS A 617 35.71 13.61 -10.53
C HIS A 617 35.25 15.02 -10.19
#